data_AF-A0A1Y4N7H2-F1
#
_entry.id   AF-A0A1Y4N7H2-F1
#
_cell.length_a   1.000
_cell.length_b   1.000
_cell.length_c   1.000
_cell.angle_alpha   90.00
_cell.angle_beta   90.00
_cell.angle_gamma   90.00
#
_symmetry.space_group_name_H-M   'P 1'
#
loop_
_entity.id
_entity.type
_entity.pdbx_description
1 polymer ?
#
loop_
_entity_poly.entity_id
_entity_poly.type
_entity_poly.pdbx_seq_one_letter_code
_entity_poly.pdbx_strand_id
1 'polypeptide(L)' 'MSGSEIYLDTYVLQQDMRIRMPKSVLSNLNIEKGKTKFDIYLDSECKALVLRIHEECEEN' A
#
# COMPACT_ATOMS: atom_id res chain seq x y z
N MET A 1 11.86 12.99 -7.37
CA MET A 1 10.84 12.26 -8.17
C MET A 1 11.57 11.25 -9.04
N SER A 2 12.02 10.15 -8.45
CA SER A 2 12.69 9.04 -9.15
C SER A 2 11.63 8.23 -9.92
N GLY A 3 11.92 7.84 -11.17
CA GLY A 3 10.97 7.27 -12.12
C GLY A 3 10.42 5.86 -11.82
N SER A 4 10.18 5.53 -10.55
CA SER A 4 9.70 4.22 -10.07
C SER A 4 8.29 4.25 -9.48
N GLU A 5 7.61 5.40 -9.50
CA GLU A 5 6.26 5.55 -8.96
C GLU A 5 5.23 5.49 -10.10
N ILE A 6 4.31 4.54 -10.02
CA ILE A 6 3.20 4.40 -10.97
C ILE A 6 1.96 5.02 -10.33
N TYR A 7 1.39 6.06 -10.95
CA TYR A 7 0.10 6.60 -10.53
C TYR A 7 -0.99 5.54 -10.69
N LEU A 8 -1.75 5.27 -9.64
CA LEU A 8 -2.82 4.28 -9.67
C LEU A 8 -4.20 4.95 -9.65
N ASP A 9 -4.45 5.82 -8.67
CA ASP A 9 -5.74 6.49 -8.50
C ASP A 9 -5.64 7.60 -7.44
N THR A 10 -6.72 8.36 -7.24
CA THR A 10 -6.86 9.34 -6.15
C THR A 10 -8.18 9.14 -5.41
N TYR A 11 -8.11 8.93 -4.09
CA TYR A 11 -9.27 8.71 -3.23
C TYR A 11 -9.34 9.75 -2.11
N VAL A 12 -10.58 10.13 -1.75
CA VAL A 12 -10.84 10.94 -0.56
C VAL A 12 -10.78 10.03 0.67
N LEU A 13 -10.09 10.48 1.72
CA LEU A 13 -10.09 9.84 3.03
C LEU A 13 -11.51 9.89 3.60
N GLN A 14 -12.09 8.71 3.87
CA GLN A 14 -13.44 8.62 4.40
C GLN A 14 -13.49 9.04 5.88
N GLN A 15 -14.68 9.38 6.38
CA GLN A 15 -14.88 9.85 7.77
C GLN A 15 -14.44 8.83 8.84
N ASP A 16 -14.49 7.55 8.50
CA ASP A 16 -14.05 6.43 9.34
C ASP A 16 -12.55 6.10 9.13
N MET A 17 -11.78 7.02 8.53
CA MET A 17 -10.35 6.91 8.25
C MET A 17 -9.98 5.83 7.22
N ARG A 18 -10.92 5.37 6.40
CA ARG A 18 -10.65 4.37 5.35
C ARG A 18 -10.27 5.02 4.02
N ILE A 19 -9.36 4.35 3.31
CA ILE A 19 -9.00 4.65 1.92
C ILE A 19 -9.28 3.37 1.10
N ARG A 20 -9.87 3.51 -0.09
CA ARG A 20 -10.04 2.37 -0.99
C ARG A 20 -8.74 2.10 -1.75
N MET A 21 -8.28 0.87 -1.70
CA MET A 21 -7.14 0.43 -2.51
C MET A 21 -7.56 0.25 -3.98
N PRO A 22 -6.78 0.76 -4.94
CA PRO A 22 -7.01 0.54 -6.37
C PRO A 22 -6.99 -0.95 -6.72
N LYS A 23 -7.83 -1.42 -7.64
CA LYS A 23 -7.82 -2.84 -8.06
C LYS A 23 -6.52 -3.26 -8.73
N SER A 24 -5.79 -2.31 -9.33
CA SER A 24 -4.52 -2.52 -10.02
C SER A 24 -3.40 -3.01 -9.09
N VAL A 25 -3.46 -2.72 -7.78
CA VAL A 25 -2.44 -3.21 -6.83
C VAL A 25 -2.42 -4.74 -6.73
N LEU A 26 -3.55 -5.40 -7.00
CA LEU A 26 -3.64 -6.87 -6.95
C LEU A 26 -2.70 -7.52 -7.97
N SER A 27 -2.72 -7.02 -9.20
CA SER A 27 -1.89 -7.54 -10.29
C SER A 27 -0.46 -7.02 -10.22
N ASN A 28 -0.25 -5.75 -9.85
CA ASN A 28 1.08 -5.14 -9.80
C ASN A 28 1.94 -5.68 -8.67
N LEU A 29 1.33 -6.01 -7.53
CA LEU A 29 2.03 -6.53 -6.34
C LEU A 29 1.83 -8.03 -6.12
N ASN A 30 1.05 -8.70 -6.98
CA ASN A 30 0.71 -10.12 -6.88
C ASN A 30 0.17 -10.52 -5.49
N ILE A 31 -0.81 -9.77 -4.99
CA ILE A 31 -1.38 -9.91 -3.63
C ILE A 31 -2.78 -10.51 -3.67
N GLU A 32 -3.20 -11.14 -2.57
CA GLU A 32 -4.53 -11.73 -2.44
C GLU A 32 -5.39 -11.03 -1.38
N LYS A 33 -6.63 -10.71 -1.76
CA LYS A 33 -7.60 -10.05 -0.87
C LYS A 33 -7.89 -10.91 0.36
N GLY A 34 -7.77 -10.31 1.53
CA GLY A 34 -8.08 -10.98 2.80
C GLY A 34 -6.98 -11.93 3.30
N LYS A 35 -5.87 -12.07 2.58
CA LYS A 35 -4.70 -12.86 3.03
C LYS A 35 -3.46 -11.98 3.21
N THR A 36 -3.13 -11.17 2.21
CA THR A 36 -1.92 -10.34 2.25
C THR A 36 -2.08 -9.23 3.28
N LYS A 37 -1.10 -9.14 4.20
CA LYS A 37 -0.99 -8.07 5.19
C LYS A 37 -0.08 -6.97 4.66
N PHE A 38 -0.31 -5.74 5.12
CA PHE A 38 0.52 -4.59 4.78
C PHE A 38 0.99 -3.88 6.04
N ASP A 39 2.29 -3.59 6.07
CA ASP A 39 2.87 -2.68 7.05
C ASP A 39 2.72 -1.24 6.56
N ILE A 40 2.31 -0.35 7.46
CA ILE A 40 2.06 1.06 7.16
C ILE A 40 3.16 1.89 7.81
N TYR A 41 3.91 2.62 6.99
CA TYR A 41 4.96 3.54 7.43
C TYR A 41 4.59 4.98 7.06
N LEU A 42 5.02 5.93 7.89
CA LEU A 42 4.93 7.36 7.59
C LEU A 42 6.31 7.86 7.14
N ASP A 43 6.41 8.26 5.88
CA ASP A 43 7.53 9.04 5.39
C ASP A 43 7.26 10.52 5.71
N SER A 44 7.94 11.04 6.73
CA SER A 44 7.80 12.41 7.20
C SER A 44 8.42 13.44 6.26
N GLU A 45 9.38 13.05 5.42
CA GLU A 45 10.06 13.95 4.48
C GLU A 45 9.15 14.22 3.28
N CYS A 46 8.59 13.17 2.70
CA CYS A 46 7.69 13.28 1.54
C CYS A 46 6.22 13.48 1.92
N LYS A 47 5.90 13.44 3.23
CA LYS A 47 4.52 13.45 3.76
C LYS A 47 3.64 12.38 3.11
N ALA A 48 4.19 11.18 2.99
CA ALA A 48 3.55 10.05 2.32
C ALA A 48 3.31 8.90 3.30
N LEU A 49 2.21 8.17 3.10
CA LEU A 49 2.03 6.86 3.71
C LEU A 49 2.57 5.81 2.75
N VAL A 50 3.51 4.99 3.24
CA VAL A 50 4.12 3.91 2.48
C VAL A 50 3.55 2.60 2.99
N LEU A 51 2.88 1.86 2.11
CA LEU A 51 2.37 0.52 2.40
C LEU A 51 3.34 -0.50 1.82
N ARG A 52 3.88 -1.39 2.66
CA ARG A 52 4.75 -2.50 2.23
C ARG A 52 4.06 -3.83 2.48
N ILE A 53 4.27 -4.81 1.61
CA ILE A 53 3.79 -6.17 1.88
C ILE A 53 4.51 -6.65 3.13
N HIS A 54 3.73 -7.11 4.12
CA HIS A 54 4.30 -7.72 5.30
C HIS A 54 4.86 -9.09 4.92
N GLU A 55 6.17 -9.23 5.00
CA GLU A 55 6.84 -10.51 4.88
C GLU A 55 6.81 -11.16 6.26
N GLU A 56 5.97 -12.19 6.43
CA GLU A 56 6.14 -13.08 7.58
C GLU A 56 7.47 -13.79 7.35
N CYS A 57 8.52 -13.39 8.09
CA CYS A 57 9.72 -14.19 8.19
C CYS A 57 9.28 -15.56 8.71
N GLU A 58 9.19 -16.57 7.84
CA GLU A 58 9.20 -17.96 8.28
C GLU A 58 10.55 -18.17 8.98
N GLU A 59 10.57 -17.98 10.31
CA GLU A 59 11.61 -18.51 11.18
C GLU A 59 11.59 -20.04 11.01
N ASN A 60 12.43 -20.52 10.09
CA ASN A 60 12.78 -21.93 9.93
C ASN A 60 13.80 -22.33 11.00
#